data_AF-A0A3B9UVH2-F1
#
_entry.id   AF-A0A3B9UVH2-F1
#
_cell.length_a   1.000
_cell.length_b   1.000
_cell.length_c   1.000
_cell.angle_alpha   90.00
_cell.angle_beta   90.00
_cell.angle_gamma   90.00
#
_symmetry.space_group_name_H-M   'P 1'
#
loop_
_entity.id
_entity.type
_entity.pdbx_description
1 polymer ?
#
loop_
_entity_poly.entity_id
_entity_poly.type
_entity_poly.pdbx_seq_one_letter_code
_entity_poly.pdbx_strand_id
1 'polypeptide(L)'
;IKVSHPGKKVFAIFEPHQISRIKLFFHEFAEALKKADRVIILKPFLGREANKNIEPINVETLVNEINPDIAEYIEDYDNVCNKIINEVENGDIIMVFGAGESYKLSRKIINMLKEKSNMKIN
;
A
#
# COMPACT_ATOMS: atom_id res chain seq x y z
N ILE A 1 -9.82 4.35 13.00
CA ILE A 1 -8.74 5.28 12.59
C ILE A 1 -9.30 6.63 12.20
N LYS A 2 -10.11 6.73 11.13
CA LYS A 2 -10.78 7.98 10.72
C LYS A 2 -11.59 8.64 11.85
N VAL A 3 -12.31 7.86 12.65
CA VAL A 3 -13.05 8.35 13.83
C VAL A 3 -12.11 9.00 14.86
N SER A 4 -10.94 8.41 15.11
CA SER A 4 -9.97 8.89 16.09
C SER A 4 -9.06 10.00 15.56
N HIS A 5 -8.99 10.18 14.23
CA HIS A 5 -8.14 11.16 13.55
C HIS A 5 -8.94 11.88 12.46
N PRO A 6 -9.96 12.68 12.84
CA PRO A 6 -10.81 13.37 11.88
C PRO A 6 -10.00 14.36 11.03
N GLY A 7 -10.31 14.41 9.73
CA GLY A 7 -9.65 15.32 8.78
C GLY A 7 -8.23 14.92 8.36
N LYS A 8 -7.66 13.83 8.89
CA LYS A 8 -6.34 13.34 8.44
C LYS A 8 -6.47 12.43 7.23
N LYS A 9 -5.55 12.59 6.26
CA LYS A 9 -5.46 11.66 5.14
C LYS A 9 -4.84 10.35 5.60
N VAL A 10 -5.32 9.28 5.03
CA VAL A 10 -4.92 7.90 5.27
C VAL A 10 -4.39 7.35 3.95
N PHE A 11 -3.11 7.02 3.95
CA PHE A 11 -2.42 6.29 2.90
C PHE A 11 -2.42 4.81 3.26
N ALA A 12 -3.14 3.99 2.51
CA ALA A 12 -3.18 2.54 2.65
C ALA A 12 -2.22 1.90 1.64
N ILE A 13 -1.13 1.34 2.13
CA ILE A 13 -0.12 0.65 1.34
C ILE A 13 -0.33 -0.85 1.55
N PHE A 14 -0.82 -1.55 0.54
CA PHE A 14 -1.23 -2.95 0.65
C PHE A 14 -0.32 -3.85 -0.17
N GLU A 15 0.43 -4.73 0.50
CA GLU A 15 1.10 -5.89 -0.09
C GLU A 15 0.17 -7.10 0.04
N PRO A 16 -0.52 -7.51 -1.04
CA PRO A 16 -1.42 -8.63 -0.97
C PRO A 16 -0.65 -9.93 -0.73
N HIS A 17 -1.15 -10.80 0.14
CA HIS A 17 -0.54 -12.10 0.40
C HIS A 17 -1.28 -13.18 -0.37
N GLN A 18 -0.58 -13.86 -1.30
CA GLN A 18 -1.07 -14.96 -2.14
C GLN A 18 -2.13 -14.60 -3.17
N ILE A 19 -1.98 -15.10 -4.39
CA ILE A 19 -2.90 -14.84 -5.51
C ILE A 19 -4.28 -15.45 -5.23
N SER A 20 -4.32 -16.65 -4.66
CA SER A 20 -5.60 -17.31 -4.36
C SER A 20 -6.45 -16.53 -3.37
N ARG A 21 -5.83 -15.83 -2.41
CA ARG A 21 -6.52 -15.00 -1.41
C ARG A 21 -7.06 -13.73 -2.01
N ILE A 22 -6.32 -13.10 -2.93
CA ILE A 22 -6.81 -11.92 -3.64
C ILE A 22 -8.02 -12.30 -4.49
N LYS A 23 -7.97 -13.43 -5.21
CA LYS A 23 -9.10 -13.94 -5.99
C LYS A 23 -10.32 -14.25 -5.11
N LEU A 24 -10.10 -14.86 -3.95
CA LEU A 24 -11.18 -15.26 -3.04
C LEU A 24 -11.86 -14.07 -2.34
N PHE A 25 -11.11 -13.05 -1.96
CA PHE A 25 -11.61 -11.89 -1.21
C PHE A 25 -11.55 -10.60 -2.02
N PHE A 26 -11.69 -10.69 -3.33
CA PHE A 26 -11.44 -9.59 -4.25
C PHE A 26 -12.28 -8.36 -3.92
N HIS A 27 -13.60 -8.55 -3.80
CA HIS A 27 -14.53 -7.47 -3.49
C HIS A 27 -14.36 -6.96 -2.06
N GLU A 28 -14.09 -7.85 -1.10
CA GLU A 28 -13.87 -7.47 0.29
C GLU A 28 -12.60 -6.62 0.46
N PHE A 29 -11.53 -6.94 -0.27
CA PHE A 29 -10.34 -6.10 -0.31
C PHE A 29 -10.65 -4.74 -0.91
N ALA A 30 -11.36 -4.69 -2.03
CA ALA A 30 -11.71 -3.43 -2.65
C ALA A 30 -12.55 -2.55 -1.71
N GLU A 31 -13.62 -3.10 -1.13
CA GLU A 31 -14.50 -2.39 -0.20
C GLU A 31 -13.78 -1.92 1.08
N ALA A 32 -12.82 -2.70 1.57
CA ALA A 32 -12.00 -2.27 2.71
C ALA A 32 -11.05 -1.12 2.34
N LEU A 33 -10.38 -1.21 1.19
CA LEU A 33 -9.37 -0.26 0.74
C LEU A 33 -9.96 1.07 0.27
N LYS A 34 -11.18 1.07 -0.29
CA LYS A 34 -11.95 2.29 -0.66
C LYS A 34 -12.14 3.29 0.48
N LYS A 35 -11.94 2.88 1.74
CA LYS A 35 -12.08 3.72 2.93
C LYS A 35 -10.87 4.62 3.18
N ALA A 36 -9.76 4.40 2.50
CA ALA A 36 -8.57 5.25 2.55
C ALA A 36 -8.69 6.42 1.56
N ASP A 37 -7.92 7.48 1.78
CA ASP A 37 -7.88 8.62 0.83
C ASP A 37 -6.91 8.37 -0.31
N ARG A 38 -5.90 7.54 -0.07
CA ARG A 38 -4.92 7.07 -1.07
C ARG A 38 -4.61 5.60 -0.83
N VAL A 39 -4.54 4.81 -1.89
CA VAL A 39 -4.25 3.38 -1.87
C VAL A 39 -3.11 3.09 -2.83
N ILE A 40 -2.09 2.39 -2.33
CA ILE A 40 -1.00 1.87 -3.16
C ILE A 40 -1.03 0.36 -3.01
N ILE A 41 -1.22 -0.36 -4.11
CA ILE A 41 -1.20 -1.81 -4.14
C ILE A 41 0.16 -2.26 -4.64
N LEU A 42 0.82 -3.15 -3.90
CA LEU A 42 2.09 -3.74 -4.30
C LEU A 42 1.91 -5.05 -5.03
N LYS A 43 3.03 -5.53 -5.60
CA LYS A 43 3.11 -6.89 -6.13
C LYS A 43 2.70 -7.91 -5.06
N PRO A 44 1.86 -8.91 -5.41
CA PRO A 44 1.50 -9.97 -4.49
C PRO A 44 2.72 -10.73 -3.95
N PHE A 45 2.83 -10.82 -2.63
CA PHE A 45 3.77 -11.72 -1.99
C PHE A 45 3.24 -13.16 -2.07
N LEU A 46 3.88 -14.00 -2.89
CA LEU A 46 3.39 -15.35 -3.18
C LEU A 46 3.55 -16.32 -1.99
N GLY A 47 4.58 -16.14 -1.16
CA GLY A 47 4.88 -17.02 -0.04
C GLY A 47 4.86 -18.50 -0.45
N ARG A 48 3.93 -19.28 0.12
CA ARG A 48 3.76 -20.72 -0.17
C ARG A 48 3.28 -21.05 -1.59
N GLU A 49 2.86 -20.04 -2.36
CA GLU A 49 2.41 -20.20 -3.75
C GLU A 49 3.53 -19.99 -4.78
N ALA A 50 4.73 -19.57 -4.35
CA ALA A 50 5.83 -19.25 -5.25
C ALA A 50 6.22 -20.40 -6.19
N ASN A 51 6.05 -21.66 -5.76
CA ASN A 51 6.37 -22.87 -6.54
C ASN A 51 5.12 -23.55 -7.12
N LYS A 52 3.96 -22.90 -7.07
CA LYS A 52 2.70 -23.47 -7.58
C LYS A 52 2.34 -22.82 -8.90
N ASN A 53 1.79 -23.61 -9.82
CA ASN A 53 1.20 -23.10 -11.06
C ASN A 53 -0.18 -22.52 -10.76
N ILE A 54 -0.21 -21.30 -10.23
CA ILE A 54 -1.42 -20.54 -10.00
C ILE A 54 -1.56 -19.53 -11.14
N GLU A 55 -2.73 -19.51 -11.76
CA GLU A 55 -3.05 -18.51 -12.76
C GLU A 55 -2.87 -17.10 -12.16
N PRO A 56 -2.10 -16.22 -12.81
CA PRO A 56 -1.85 -14.89 -12.29
C PRO A 56 -3.15 -14.10 -12.12
N ILE A 57 -3.07 -13.04 -11.33
CA ILE A 57 -4.12 -12.01 -11.24
C ILE A 57 -3.56 -10.72 -11.80
N ASN A 58 -4.35 -10.03 -12.62
CA ASN A 58 -4.04 -8.67 -13.02
C ASN A 58 -4.42 -7.72 -11.87
N VAL A 59 -3.43 -7.22 -11.12
CA VAL A 59 -3.65 -6.35 -9.96
C VAL A 59 -4.36 -5.04 -10.33
N GLU A 60 -4.21 -4.57 -11.57
CA GLU A 60 -4.94 -3.39 -12.08
C GLU A 60 -6.47 -3.58 -12.01
N THR A 61 -6.96 -4.81 -12.05
CA THR A 61 -8.40 -5.05 -11.84
C THR A 61 -8.85 -4.64 -10.44
N LEU A 62 -8.01 -4.86 -9.42
CA LEU A 62 -8.30 -4.43 -8.05
C LEU A 62 -8.20 -2.91 -7.90
N VAL A 63 -7.26 -2.26 -8.60
CA VAL A 63 -7.18 -0.79 -8.66
C VAL A 63 -8.48 -0.20 -9.21
N ASN A 64 -8.95 -0.73 -10.34
CA ASN A 64 -10.19 -0.30 -10.98
C ASN A 64 -11.42 -0.56 -10.10
N GLU A 65 -11.46 -1.71 -9.41
CA GLU A 65 -12.56 -2.04 -8.49
C GLU A 65 -12.61 -1.08 -7.30
N ILE A 66 -11.47 -0.57 -6.82
CA ILE A 66 -11.39 0.41 -5.74
C ILE A 66 -11.85 1.79 -6.22
N ASN A 67 -11.03 2.43 -7.04
CA ASN A 67 -11.24 3.72 -7.71
C ASN A 67 -9.85 4.20 -8.20
N PRO A 68 -9.61 4.25 -9.53
CA PRO A 68 -8.33 4.69 -10.11
C PRO A 68 -7.86 6.10 -9.71
N ASP A 69 -8.76 6.97 -9.23
CA ASP A 69 -8.39 8.33 -8.80
C ASP A 69 -7.65 8.34 -7.44
N ILE A 70 -7.86 7.30 -6.64
CA ILE A 70 -7.26 7.17 -5.30
C ILE A 70 -6.36 5.96 -5.17
N ALA A 71 -6.43 5.00 -6.10
CA ALA A 71 -5.69 3.75 -6.05
C ALA A 71 -4.72 3.64 -7.24
N GLU A 72 -3.54 3.09 -6.98
CA GLU A 72 -2.55 2.78 -8.02
C GLU A 72 -1.79 1.49 -7.69
N TYR A 73 -1.31 0.80 -8.72
CA TYR A 73 -0.41 -0.34 -8.58
C TYR A 73 1.05 0.11 -8.73
N ILE A 74 1.89 -0.22 -7.75
CA ILE A 74 3.33 0.03 -7.79
C ILE A 74 4.06 -1.24 -7.36
N GLU A 75 4.84 -1.83 -8.26
CA GLU A 75 5.45 -3.14 -8.04
C GLU A 75 6.53 -3.14 -6.95
N ASP A 76 7.42 -2.15 -6.95
CA ASP A 76 8.61 -2.13 -6.11
C ASP A 76 8.55 -1.12 -4.95
N TYR A 77 9.26 -1.46 -3.88
CA TYR A 77 9.25 -0.68 -2.65
C TYR A 77 9.88 0.70 -2.79
N ASP A 78 10.80 0.88 -3.74
CA ASP A 78 11.57 2.11 -3.88
C ASP A 78 10.70 3.20 -4.50
N ASN A 79 9.94 2.84 -5.53
CA ASN A 79 8.93 3.69 -6.12
C ASN A 79 7.81 4.03 -5.13
N VAL A 80 7.36 3.06 -4.30
CA VAL A 80 6.40 3.36 -3.23
C VAL A 80 6.99 4.36 -2.22
N CYS A 81 8.24 4.17 -1.80
CA CYS A 81 8.89 5.11 -0.88
C CYS A 81 8.96 6.52 -1.47
N ASN A 82 9.45 6.65 -2.71
CA ASN A 82 9.57 7.94 -3.39
C ASN A 82 8.20 8.64 -3.52
N LYS A 83 7.17 7.88 -3.87
CA LYS A 83 5.80 8.37 -3.97
C LYS A 83 5.30 8.93 -2.64
N ILE A 84 5.42 8.14 -1.57
CA ILE A 84 5.02 8.52 -0.21
C ILE A 84 5.78 9.78 0.22
N ILE A 85 7.10 9.82 0.06
CA ILE A 85 7.90 10.97 0.46
C ILE A 85 7.47 12.25 -0.25
N ASN A 86 7.01 12.16 -1.49
CA ASN A 86 6.57 13.33 -2.26
C ASN A 86 5.14 13.77 -1.93
N GLU A 87 4.26 12.84 -1.56
CA GLU A 87 2.83 13.12 -1.38
C GLU A 87 2.40 13.36 0.07
N VAL A 88 3.09 12.79 1.07
CA VAL A 88 2.61 12.89 2.46
C VAL A 88 2.91 14.26 3.06
N GLU A 89 1.98 14.71 3.89
CA GLU A 89 2.08 15.93 4.66
C GLU A 89 2.10 15.66 6.18
N ASN A 90 2.43 16.69 6.96
CA ASN A 90 2.45 16.58 8.41
C ASN A 90 1.06 16.25 8.96
N GLY A 91 0.99 15.15 9.71
CA GLY A 91 -0.24 14.66 10.33
C GLY A 91 -1.04 13.68 9.49
N ASP A 92 -0.57 13.34 8.28
CA ASP A 92 -1.09 12.21 7.52
C ASP A 92 -0.73 10.88 8.19
N ILE A 93 -1.56 9.87 7.95
CA ILE A 93 -1.42 8.53 8.51
C ILE A 93 -1.04 7.58 7.39
N ILE A 94 0.13 6.95 7.51
CA ILE A 94 0.57 5.90 6.61
C ILE A 94 0.31 4.55 7.27
N MET A 95 -0.46 3.70 6.61
CA MET A 95 -0.71 2.34 7.03
C MET A 95 -0.15 1.37 6.01
N VAL A 96 0.71 0.46 6.47
CA VAL A 96 1.26 -0.61 5.65
C VAL A 96 0.63 -1.94 6.08
N PHE A 97 -0.05 -2.58 5.14
CA PHE A 97 -0.72 -3.86 5.31
C PHE A 97 0.04 -4.92 4.52
N GLY A 98 0.35 -6.04 5.14
CA GLY A 98 0.94 -7.18 4.45
C GLY A 98 1.35 -8.27 5.43
N ALA A 99 1.76 -9.41 4.89
CA ALA A 99 2.21 -10.55 5.68
C ALA A 99 3.59 -11.07 5.21
N GLY A 100 4.19 -10.44 4.19
CA GLY A 100 5.51 -10.76 3.67
C GLY A 100 6.54 -9.77 4.16
N GLU A 101 7.13 -9.04 3.20
CA GLU A 101 8.26 -8.15 3.46
C GLU A 101 7.87 -6.69 3.68
N SER A 102 6.56 -6.39 3.72
CA SER A 102 6.03 -5.02 3.87
C SER A 102 6.52 -4.28 5.13
N TYR A 103 7.00 -5.00 6.15
CA TYR A 103 7.67 -4.40 7.31
C TYR A 103 8.98 -3.69 6.91
N LYS A 104 9.70 -4.18 5.90
CA LYS A 104 10.92 -3.56 5.37
C LYS A 104 10.59 -2.24 4.69
N LEU A 105 9.51 -2.22 3.90
CA LEU A 105 8.96 -1.00 3.30
C LEU A 105 8.62 0.03 4.38
N SER A 106 7.93 -0.39 5.44
CA SER A 106 7.59 0.47 6.58
C SER A 106 8.85 1.11 7.20
N ARG A 107 9.91 0.34 7.44
CA ARG A 107 11.19 0.86 7.97
C ARG A 107 11.85 1.84 7.00
N LYS A 108 11.84 1.54 5.70
CA LYS A 108 12.43 2.41 4.67
C LYS A 108 11.73 3.76 4.59
N ILE A 109 10.39 3.77 4.59
CA ILE A 109 9.58 4.99 4.64
C ILE A 109 9.95 5.85 5.86
N ILE A 110 10.02 5.23 7.05
CA ILE A 110 10.37 5.95 8.29
C ILE A 110 11.74 6.61 8.18
N ASN A 111 12.75 5.90 7.68
CA ASN A 111 14.10 6.43 7.55
C ASN A 111 14.15 7.62 6.59
N MET A 112 13.55 7.48 5.40
CA MET A 112 13.57 8.55 4.40
C MET A 112 12.77 9.78 4.83
N LEU A 113 11.66 9.60 5.57
CA LEU A 113 10.93 10.74 6.15
C LEU A 113 11.76 11.47 7.20
N LYS A 114 12.52 10.76 8.05
CA LYS A 114 13.43 11.39 9.01
C LYS A 114 14.54 12.18 8.32
N GLU A 115 15.13 11.62 7.26
CA GLU A 115 16.13 12.31 6.44
C GLU A 115 15.57 13.58 5.80
N LYS A 116 14.37 13.49 5.20
CA LYS A 116 13.67 14.65 4.63
C LYS A 116 13.38 15.72 5.68
N SER A 117 12.97 15.33 6.88
CA SER A 117 12.74 16.27 7.97
C SER A 117 14.02 16.98 8.40
N ASN A 118 15.14 16.26 8.51
CA ASN A 118 16.43 16.83 8.89
C ASN A 118 16.97 17.82 7.84
N MET A 119 16.76 17.53 6.54
CA MET A 119 17.17 18.42 5.45
C MET A 119 16.38 19.74 5.41
N LYS A 120 15.15 19.78 5.94
CA LYS A 120 14.32 21.00 5.99
C LYS A 120 14.65 21.93 7.17
N ILE A 121 15.42 21.44 8.14
CA ILE A 121 15.76 22.18 9.38
C ILE A 121 17.10 22.93 9.23
N ASN A 122 17.91 22.57 8.22
CA ASN A 122 19.13 23.28 7.82
C ASN A 122 18.84 24.26 6.67
#